data_AF-A0A8X6UX79-F1
#
_entry.id   AF-A0A8X6UX79-F1
#
_cell.length_a   1.000
_cell.length_b   1.000
_cell.length_c   1.000
_cell.angle_alpha   90.00
_cell.angle_beta   90.00
_cell.angle_gamma   90.00
#
_symmetry.space_group_name_H-M   'P 1'
#
loop_
_entity.id
_entity.type
_entity.pdbx_description
1 polymer ?
#
loop_
_entity_poly.entity_id
_entity_poly.type
_entity_poly.pdbx_seq_one_letter_code
_entity_poly.pdbx_strand_id
1 'polypeptide(L)'
;MITGGVKTTPVLAMQLLCDLQPFTNIIEKNAAILFNRLIRLPNNSFWRDYDSDGGRNLKTQKGFIQCVPLETINTRFPPEEWLHIYTDSSLLDFAQGAGIGLFSHLFSFYLHAGPLTTHFDGEVEAIHIALQQLAVHLPAPIERAVILSDTTSALQALSNYNENNCLRVQNCRELLGKIKGKSVFQWVPSHCGLWGNERADFLAKKGTGILQNFRRDLTLHSAKLEIKRIFRESFRLTASRVARDKPWSTLCKKSHGIPSSPRAAAVTKFRLLTGHDCLCAHLFRFNLVTSPICVLCDTGQDMTAAHLDEC
;
A
#
# COMPACT_ATOMS: atom_id res chain seq x y z
N MET A 1 21.27 12.35 -40.56
CA MET A 1 21.41 12.92 -39.21
C MET A 1 20.07 12.88 -38.49
N ILE A 2 19.83 11.89 -37.62
CA ILE A 2 18.61 11.82 -36.77
C ILE A 2 19.04 11.55 -35.32
N THR A 3 19.85 12.46 -34.77
CA THR A 3 20.46 12.32 -33.44
C THR A 3 20.32 13.58 -32.56
N GLY A 4 19.70 14.64 -33.09
CA GLY A 4 19.46 15.89 -32.36
C GLY A 4 18.14 15.95 -31.57
N GLY A 5 17.05 15.39 -32.14
CA GLY A 5 15.69 15.55 -31.60
C GLY A 5 15.30 14.56 -30.48
N VAL A 6 16.05 13.47 -30.28
CA VAL A 6 15.76 12.46 -29.25
C VAL A 6 16.53 12.75 -27.97
N LYS A 7 16.45 13.98 -27.48
CA LYS A 7 16.85 14.34 -26.11
C LYS A 7 15.59 14.53 -25.27
N THR A 8 15.39 13.55 -24.38
CA THR A 8 14.50 13.48 -23.21
C THR A 8 12.96 13.39 -23.35
N THR A 9 12.32 13.67 -24.48
CA THR A 9 10.86 14.00 -24.45
C THR A 9 9.82 12.85 -24.41
N PRO A 10 9.93 11.70 -25.12
CA PRO A 10 8.90 10.63 -25.06
C PRO A 10 9.22 9.48 -24.09
N VAL A 11 10.49 9.30 -23.74
CA VAL A 11 11.02 8.05 -23.16
C VAL A 11 10.49 7.81 -21.74
N LEU A 12 10.45 8.84 -20.90
CA LEU A 12 9.90 8.76 -19.54
C LEU A 12 8.41 8.41 -19.51
N ALA A 13 7.62 8.95 -20.45
CA ALA A 13 6.20 8.64 -20.56
C ALA A 13 5.98 7.18 -21.00
N MET A 14 6.75 6.68 -21.96
CA MET A 14 6.68 5.28 -22.40
C MET A 14 7.19 4.29 -21.32
N GLN A 15 8.21 4.66 -20.55
CA GLN A 15 8.71 3.85 -19.43
C GLN A 15 7.66 3.72 -18.31
N LEU A 16 6.92 4.80 -18.02
CA LEU A 16 5.80 4.77 -17.08
C LEU A 16 4.61 3.92 -17.57
N LEU A 17 4.43 3.82 -18.91
CA LEU A 17 3.32 3.09 -19.54
C LEU A 17 3.62 1.60 -19.77
N CYS A 18 4.89 1.23 -19.91
CA CYS A 18 5.34 -0.14 -20.14
C CYS A 18 5.87 -0.83 -18.86
N ASP A 19 5.88 -0.15 -17.72
CA ASP A 19 6.49 -0.57 -16.44
C ASP A 19 7.98 -0.97 -16.54
N LEU A 20 8.64 -0.57 -17.64
CA LEU A 20 10.06 -0.79 -17.90
C LEU A 20 10.86 0.33 -17.24
N GLN A 21 11.50 0.02 -16.12
CA GLN A 21 12.35 0.97 -15.42
C GLN A 21 13.49 1.49 -16.34
N PRO A 22 13.74 2.81 -16.37
CA PRO A 22 14.90 3.38 -17.06
C PRO A 22 16.21 2.69 -16.66
N PHE A 23 17.17 2.58 -17.58
CA PHE A 23 18.49 2.02 -17.25
C PHE A 23 19.19 2.83 -16.15
N THR A 24 18.93 4.14 -16.07
CA THR A 24 19.31 5.00 -14.95
C THR A 24 18.65 4.59 -13.62
N ASN A 25 17.39 4.16 -13.59
CA ASN A 25 16.77 3.63 -12.37
C ASN A 25 17.38 2.28 -11.95
N ILE A 26 17.85 1.47 -12.91
CA ILE A 26 18.60 0.24 -12.61
C ILE A 26 19.97 0.61 -12.02
N ILE A 27 20.65 1.63 -12.58
CA ILE A 27 21.90 2.18 -12.03
C ILE A 27 21.67 2.78 -10.64
N GLU A 28 20.61 3.56 -10.40
CA GLU A 28 20.27 4.13 -9.09
C GLU A 28 19.90 3.05 -8.07
N LYS A 29 19.15 2.03 -8.46
CA LYS A 29 18.83 0.87 -7.61
C LYS A 29 20.12 0.12 -7.23
N ASN A 30 21.02 -0.11 -8.19
CA ASN A 30 22.31 -0.73 -7.94
C ASN A 30 23.24 0.18 -7.13
N ALA A 31 23.17 1.50 -7.32
CA ALA A 31 23.90 2.49 -6.54
C ALA A 31 23.38 2.57 -5.09
N ALA A 32 22.07 2.47 -4.85
CA ALA A 32 21.48 2.40 -3.51
C ALA A 32 21.79 1.08 -2.78
N ILE A 33 21.98 -0.02 -3.52
CA ILE A 33 22.50 -1.29 -2.99
C ILE A 33 24.00 -1.19 -2.70
N LEU A 34 24.78 -0.57 -3.59
CA LEU A 34 26.21 -0.28 -3.37
C LEU A 34 26.41 0.65 -2.16
N PHE A 35 25.57 1.67 -2.03
CA PHE A 35 25.51 2.57 -0.88
C PHE A 35 25.23 1.80 0.42
N ASN A 36 24.24 0.91 0.41
CA ASN A 36 23.95 0.02 1.55
C ASN A 36 25.11 -0.94 1.89
N ARG A 37 26.01 -1.24 0.95
CA ARG A 37 27.27 -1.96 1.23
C ARG A 37 28.33 -1.01 1.79
N LEU A 38 28.48 0.18 1.23
CA LEU A 38 29.45 1.20 1.64
C LEU A 38 29.21 1.69 3.08
N ILE A 39 27.96 1.88 3.51
CA ILE A 39 27.63 2.24 4.91
C ILE A 39 27.79 1.08 5.91
N ARG A 40 27.98 -0.15 5.43
CA ARG A 40 28.23 -1.35 6.24
C ARG A 40 29.73 -1.72 6.31
N LEU A 41 30.59 -1.01 5.60
CA LEU A 41 32.02 -1.02 5.91
C LEU A 41 32.21 -0.41 7.31
N PRO A 42 33.05 -1.00 8.18
CA PRO A 42 33.37 -0.37 9.46
C PRO A 42 33.96 1.04 9.23
N ASN A 43 33.53 2.00 10.06
CA ASN A 43 33.90 3.42 10.05
C ASN A 43 33.26 4.35 8.99
N ASN A 44 32.05 4.08 8.47
CA ASN A 44 31.34 5.01 7.57
C ASN A 44 30.21 5.81 8.27
N SER A 45 30.37 7.12 8.39
CA SER A 45 29.48 8.04 9.13
C SER A 45 28.58 8.94 8.26
N PHE A 46 28.91 9.16 6.99
CA PHE A 46 28.45 10.33 6.21
C PHE A 46 27.02 10.26 5.62
N TRP A 47 26.31 9.13 5.75
CA TRP A 47 25.30 8.72 4.75
C TRP A 47 23.92 8.27 5.34
N ARG A 48 23.31 8.96 6.34
CA ARG A 48 22.35 8.28 7.28
C ARG A 48 20.86 8.75 7.50
N ASP A 49 20.32 9.96 7.18
CA ASP A 49 19.11 10.54 7.92
C ASP A 49 17.87 11.23 7.14
N TYR A 50 16.53 10.83 7.25
CA TYR A 50 15.21 11.49 6.72
C TYR A 50 13.74 10.81 6.97
N ASP A 51 12.50 11.45 7.03
CA ASP A 51 11.02 10.89 6.93
C ASP A 51 9.70 11.83 7.15
N SER A 52 8.36 11.48 6.88
CA SER A 52 6.98 12.05 7.45
C SER A 52 5.48 11.96 6.79
N ASP A 53 4.34 11.62 7.54
CA ASP A 53 2.84 12.10 7.61
C ASP A 53 1.48 11.59 6.84
N GLY A 54 0.28 11.39 7.52
CA GLY A 54 -1.21 11.58 7.11
C GLY A 54 -2.45 10.53 7.24
N GLY A 55 -3.75 10.87 7.65
CA GLY A 55 -5.02 9.96 7.68
C GLY A 55 -6.55 10.47 8.02
N ARG A 56 -7.70 9.65 7.92
CA ARG A 56 -9.22 9.90 8.24
C ARG A 56 -10.23 8.64 8.35
N ASN A 57 -11.54 8.67 8.85
CA ASN A 57 -12.53 7.49 8.98
C ASN A 57 -14.12 7.66 9.28
N LEU A 58 -15.09 6.67 9.04
CA LEU A 58 -16.53 6.48 9.62
C LEU A 58 -17.60 5.44 8.99
N LYS A 59 -18.46 4.66 9.75
CA LYS A 59 -19.95 4.24 9.48
C LYS A 59 -20.66 3.16 10.42
N THR A 60 -22.01 2.97 10.37
CA THR A 60 -22.86 2.22 11.38
C THR A 60 -24.19 1.49 10.92
N GLN A 61 -24.19 0.23 10.43
CA GLN A 61 -25.42 -0.64 10.34
C GLN A 61 -25.05 -2.14 10.18
N LYS A 62 -25.89 -3.10 10.63
CA LYS A 62 -25.57 -4.55 10.55
C LYS A 62 -26.02 -5.25 9.24
N GLY A 63 -25.10 -5.44 8.30
CA GLY A 63 -25.34 -6.11 7.00
C GLY A 63 -24.98 -7.61 6.93
N PHE A 64 -25.21 -8.24 5.78
CA PHE A 64 -24.94 -9.67 5.51
C PHE A 64 -23.48 -10.09 5.83
N ILE A 65 -22.52 -9.22 5.51
CA ILE A 65 -21.07 -9.42 5.76
C ILE A 65 -20.76 -9.61 7.25
N GLN A 66 -21.68 -9.22 8.14
CA GLN A 66 -21.51 -9.29 9.59
C GLN A 66 -22.05 -10.59 10.20
N CYS A 67 -23.16 -11.10 9.65
CA CYS A 67 -23.85 -12.28 10.18
C CYS A 67 -23.05 -13.56 9.94
N VAL A 68 -22.52 -13.74 8.72
CA VAL A 68 -21.79 -14.97 8.35
C VAL A 68 -20.52 -15.20 9.20
N PRO A 69 -19.67 -14.18 9.48
CA PRO A 69 -18.54 -14.34 10.41
C PRO A 69 -18.99 -14.62 11.84
N LEU A 70 -20.03 -13.94 12.35
CA LEU A 70 -20.55 -14.19 13.70
C LEU A 70 -21.02 -15.64 13.88
N GLU A 71 -21.78 -16.15 12.91
CA GLU A 71 -22.22 -17.55 12.90
C GLU A 71 -21.04 -18.53 12.77
N THR A 72 -20.07 -18.23 11.89
CA THR A 72 -18.85 -19.05 11.73
C THR A 72 -18.00 -19.10 13.00
N ILE A 73 -17.88 -17.97 13.72
CA ILE A 73 -17.16 -17.90 14.99
C ILE A 73 -17.90 -18.71 16.05
N ASN A 74 -19.20 -18.48 16.24
CA ASN A 74 -19.98 -19.17 17.28
C ASN A 74 -20.06 -20.69 17.05
N THR A 75 -20.10 -21.15 15.79
CA THR A 75 -20.18 -22.59 15.47
C THR A 75 -18.83 -23.31 15.54
N ARG A 76 -17.71 -22.66 15.19
CA ARG A 76 -16.37 -23.28 15.22
C ARG A 76 -15.62 -23.06 16.52
N PHE A 77 -15.92 -21.97 17.20
CA PHE A 77 -15.23 -21.49 18.40
C PHE A 77 -16.27 -21.00 19.42
N PRO A 78 -17.17 -21.86 19.94
CA PRO A 78 -18.17 -21.45 20.92
C PRO A 78 -17.51 -20.78 22.13
N PRO A 79 -18.00 -19.61 22.61
CA PRO A 79 -17.30 -18.78 23.60
C PRO A 79 -17.19 -19.44 24.99
N GLU A 80 -18.09 -20.37 25.31
CA GLU A 80 -18.02 -21.24 26.48
C GLU A 80 -16.84 -22.24 26.46
N GLU A 81 -16.29 -22.58 25.30
CA GLU A 81 -15.10 -23.44 25.17
C GLU A 81 -13.83 -22.68 24.75
N TRP A 82 -13.97 -21.57 24.03
CA TRP A 82 -12.85 -20.86 23.37
C TRP A 82 -12.70 -19.43 23.88
N LEU A 83 -11.52 -19.11 24.39
CA LEU A 83 -11.13 -17.72 24.63
C LEU A 83 -10.99 -16.99 23.28
N HIS A 84 -11.89 -16.05 23.00
CA HIS A 84 -11.78 -15.16 21.85
C HIS A 84 -10.82 -14.01 22.14
N ILE A 85 -9.87 -13.77 21.25
CA ILE A 85 -8.96 -12.61 21.29
C ILE A 85 -9.00 -11.94 19.93
N TYR A 86 -9.55 -10.73 19.87
CA TYR A 86 -9.59 -9.88 18.68
C TYR A 86 -8.38 -8.95 18.70
N THR A 87 -7.68 -8.86 17.56
CA THR A 87 -6.44 -8.06 17.40
C THR A 87 -6.54 -7.18 16.16
N ASP A 88 -6.16 -5.91 16.29
CA ASP A 88 -6.19 -4.91 15.21
C ASP A 88 -5.06 -3.89 15.40
N SER A 89 -4.58 -3.28 14.31
CA SER A 89 -3.63 -2.17 14.33
C SER A 89 -4.04 -1.00 13.42
N SER A 90 -4.08 0.18 14.02
CA SER A 90 -4.41 1.44 13.35
C SER A 90 -3.14 2.22 13.10
N LEU A 91 -2.64 2.25 11.85
CA LEU A 91 -1.57 3.15 11.44
C LEU A 91 -2.10 4.60 11.43
N LEU A 92 -1.44 5.52 12.13
CA LEU A 92 -1.76 6.95 12.06
C LEU A 92 -1.07 7.57 10.85
N ASP A 93 0.25 7.45 10.83
CA ASP A 93 1.14 7.61 9.69
C ASP A 93 2.41 6.80 9.96
N PHE A 94 3.31 6.77 9.00
CA PHE A 94 4.51 5.98 9.12
C PHE A 94 5.49 6.47 10.21
N ALA A 95 5.75 7.78 10.29
CA ALA A 95 6.70 8.38 11.20
C ALA A 95 6.19 8.39 12.65
N GLN A 96 4.88 8.63 12.85
CA GLN A 96 4.25 8.54 14.17
C GLN A 96 4.02 7.08 14.59
N GLY A 97 3.69 6.20 13.64
CA GLY A 97 3.53 4.76 13.86
C GLY A 97 2.08 4.30 14.00
N ALA A 98 1.92 3.10 14.57
CA ALA A 98 0.61 2.47 14.75
C ALA A 98 0.21 2.33 16.21
N GLY A 99 -1.09 2.46 16.47
CA GLY A 99 -1.73 1.97 17.69
C GLY A 99 -2.14 0.52 17.52
N ILE A 100 -2.07 -0.25 18.60
CA ILE A 100 -2.43 -1.67 18.69
C ILE A 100 -3.62 -1.80 19.64
N GLY A 101 -4.63 -2.55 19.22
CA GLY A 101 -5.81 -2.87 20.03
C GLY A 101 -5.94 -4.37 20.26
N LEU A 102 -6.16 -4.76 21.51
CA LEU A 102 -6.52 -6.14 21.87
C LEU A 102 -7.83 -6.13 22.66
N PHE A 103 -8.76 -6.97 22.22
CA PHE A 103 -10.02 -7.18 22.92
C PHE A 103 -10.30 -8.67 23.15
N SER A 104 -10.48 -9.02 24.42
CA SER A 104 -10.95 -10.31 24.90
C SER A 104 -11.88 -10.09 26.11
N HIS A 105 -12.67 -11.09 26.48
CA HIS A 105 -13.51 -10.99 27.68
C HIS A 105 -12.68 -11.05 28.99
N LEU A 106 -11.44 -11.55 28.95
CA LEU A 106 -10.52 -11.56 30.10
C LEU A 106 -9.66 -10.30 30.20
N PHE A 107 -9.36 -9.65 29.08
CA PHE A 107 -8.50 -8.47 29.02
C PHE A 107 -8.85 -7.59 27.82
N SER A 108 -8.81 -6.28 28.00
CA SER A 108 -8.88 -5.34 26.89
C SER A 108 -7.93 -4.17 27.14
N PHE A 109 -7.01 -3.93 26.22
CA PHE A 109 -6.05 -2.85 26.34
C PHE A 109 -5.58 -2.38 24.97
N TYR A 110 -4.92 -1.23 24.97
CA TYR A 110 -4.35 -0.62 23.78
C TYR A 110 -2.92 -0.19 24.08
N LEU A 111 -2.06 -0.31 23.08
CA LEU A 111 -0.65 0.02 23.15
C LEU A 111 -0.26 0.82 21.90
N HIS A 112 0.94 1.37 21.92
CA HIS A 112 1.54 1.99 20.75
C HIS A 112 2.64 1.06 20.23
N ALA A 113 2.56 0.62 18.97
CA ALA A 113 3.55 -0.23 18.30
C ALA A 113 4.93 0.45 18.21
N GLY A 114 4.89 1.79 18.19
CA GLY A 114 6.05 2.65 18.08
C GLY A 114 6.06 3.36 16.73
N PRO A 115 6.83 4.44 16.61
CA PRO A 115 7.09 5.05 15.31
C PRO A 115 7.60 3.98 14.33
N LEU A 116 7.33 4.16 13.05
CA LEU A 116 8.02 3.43 11.97
C LEU A 116 7.59 1.96 11.95
N THR A 117 6.31 1.76 12.27
CA THR A 117 5.55 0.52 12.14
C THR A 117 4.85 0.53 10.80
N THR A 118 5.00 -0.50 9.96
CA THR A 118 4.12 -0.67 8.80
C THR A 118 2.79 -1.28 9.23
N HIS A 119 1.74 -1.22 8.39
CA HIS A 119 0.51 -1.97 8.65
C HIS A 119 0.80 -3.45 8.99
N PHE A 120 1.66 -4.11 8.22
CA PHE A 120 2.04 -5.51 8.49
C PHE A 120 2.75 -5.68 9.84
N ASP A 121 3.66 -4.77 10.21
CA ASP A 121 4.32 -4.83 11.53
C ASP A 121 3.33 -4.64 12.68
N GLY A 122 2.37 -3.72 12.55
CA GLY A 122 1.35 -3.45 13.56
C GLY A 122 0.46 -4.67 13.81
N GLU A 123 0.01 -5.33 12.74
CA GLU A 123 -0.83 -6.52 12.78
C GLU A 123 -0.10 -7.72 13.40
N VAL A 124 1.15 -7.96 13.01
CA VAL A 124 1.96 -9.03 13.60
C VAL A 124 2.29 -8.72 15.07
N GLU A 125 2.52 -7.45 15.44
CA GLU A 125 2.74 -7.05 16.84
C GLU A 125 1.47 -7.19 17.68
N ALA A 126 0.28 -6.88 17.15
CA ALA A 126 -0.99 -7.11 17.83
C ALA A 126 -1.21 -8.61 18.14
N ILE A 127 -0.89 -9.47 17.18
CA ILE A 127 -0.90 -10.93 17.38
C ILE A 127 0.21 -11.37 18.35
N HIS A 128 1.40 -10.78 18.28
CA HIS A 128 2.51 -11.07 19.20
C HIS A 128 2.09 -10.84 20.66
N ILE A 129 1.47 -9.71 20.94
CA ILE A 129 0.99 -9.32 22.27
C ILE A 129 -0.15 -10.26 22.72
N ALA A 130 -1.04 -10.69 21.83
CA ALA A 130 -2.08 -11.67 22.17
C ALA A 130 -1.47 -13.02 22.60
N LEU A 131 -0.42 -13.46 21.90
CA LEU A 131 0.33 -14.66 22.25
C LEU A 131 1.12 -14.49 23.56
N GLN A 132 1.64 -13.30 23.87
CA GLN A 132 2.27 -13.01 25.17
C GLN A 132 1.26 -13.14 26.31
N GLN A 133 0.02 -12.66 26.14
CA GLN A 133 -1.03 -12.82 27.16
C GLN A 133 -1.30 -14.31 27.43
N LEU A 134 -1.51 -15.11 26.37
CA LEU A 134 -1.74 -16.55 26.46
C LEU A 134 -0.57 -17.35 27.06
N ALA A 135 0.66 -16.99 26.72
CA ALA A 135 1.84 -17.77 27.09
C ALA A 135 2.46 -17.39 28.45
N VAL A 136 2.26 -16.16 28.92
CA VAL A 136 3.02 -15.59 30.05
C VAL A 136 2.15 -14.93 31.12
N HIS A 137 1.10 -14.20 30.74
CA HIS A 137 0.45 -13.26 31.68
C HIS A 137 -0.88 -13.74 32.26
N LEU A 138 -1.57 -14.69 31.63
CA LEU A 138 -2.81 -15.25 32.20
C LEU A 138 -2.49 -16.18 33.40
N PRO A 139 -3.27 -16.10 34.50
CA PRO A 139 -2.96 -16.79 35.76
C PRO A 139 -3.18 -18.32 35.69
N ALA A 140 -3.88 -18.80 34.66
CA ALA A 140 -4.10 -20.22 34.40
C ALA A 140 -3.91 -20.51 32.90
N PRO A 141 -3.39 -21.69 32.51
CA PRO A 141 -3.31 -22.09 31.11
C PRO A 141 -4.69 -22.14 30.45
N ILE A 142 -4.85 -21.45 29.33
CA ILE A 142 -6.06 -21.51 28.52
C ILE A 142 -6.02 -22.78 27.67
N GLU A 143 -7.05 -23.63 27.78
CA GLU A 143 -7.11 -24.89 27.02
C GLU A 143 -7.32 -24.64 25.51
N ARG A 144 -8.18 -23.68 25.14
CA ARG A 144 -8.52 -23.35 23.76
C ARG A 144 -8.64 -21.84 23.57
N ALA A 145 -7.92 -21.29 22.60
CA ALA A 145 -7.95 -19.88 22.28
C ALA A 145 -8.02 -19.67 20.76
N VAL A 146 -8.84 -18.70 20.32
CA VAL A 146 -8.91 -18.27 18.93
C VAL A 146 -8.47 -16.81 18.82
N ILE A 147 -7.46 -16.57 17.99
CA ILE A 147 -6.97 -15.23 17.66
C ILE A 147 -7.63 -14.81 16.34
N LEU A 148 -8.40 -13.73 16.42
CA LEU A 148 -9.26 -13.19 15.37
C LEU A 148 -8.64 -11.88 14.86
N SER A 149 -8.18 -11.87 13.62
CA SER A 149 -7.56 -10.72 12.94
C SER A 149 -8.12 -10.60 11.52
N ASP A 150 -8.26 -9.38 11.02
CA ASP A 150 -8.69 -9.10 9.65
C ASP A 150 -7.55 -9.02 8.63
N THR A 151 -6.30 -9.19 9.07
CA THR A 151 -5.12 -9.11 8.21
C THR A 151 -4.66 -10.49 7.72
N THR A 152 -5.10 -10.84 6.50
CA THR A 152 -4.72 -12.10 5.82
C THR A 152 -3.21 -12.28 5.66
N SER A 153 -2.45 -11.21 5.41
CA SER A 153 -0.99 -11.27 5.20
C SER A 153 -0.21 -11.64 6.47
N ALA A 154 -0.63 -11.15 7.64
CA ALA A 154 -0.05 -11.50 8.94
C ALA A 154 -0.32 -12.98 9.27
N LEU A 155 -1.56 -13.44 9.06
CA LEU A 155 -1.94 -14.84 9.28
C LEU A 155 -1.18 -15.79 8.33
N GLN A 156 -1.10 -15.46 7.04
CA GLN A 156 -0.29 -16.22 6.06
C GLN A 156 1.20 -16.24 6.44
N ALA A 157 1.75 -15.11 6.89
CA ALA A 157 3.14 -15.03 7.31
C ALA A 157 3.44 -15.92 8.53
N LEU A 158 2.51 -16.01 9.49
CA LEU A 158 2.61 -16.93 10.62
C LEU A 158 2.57 -18.39 10.17
N SER A 159 1.64 -18.75 9.27
CA SER A 159 1.48 -20.12 8.73
C SER A 159 2.65 -20.61 7.86
N ASN A 160 3.32 -19.73 7.12
CA ASN A 160 4.37 -20.12 6.16
C ASN A 160 5.75 -20.26 6.83
N TYR A 161 6.07 -21.46 7.35
CA TYR A 161 7.30 -21.72 8.09
C TYR A 161 8.60 -21.51 7.28
N ASN A 162 8.58 -21.70 5.97
CA ASN A 162 9.79 -21.91 5.17
C ASN A 162 10.57 -20.64 4.75
N GLU A 163 9.99 -19.43 4.80
CA GLU A 163 10.59 -18.26 4.09
C GLU A 163 10.67 -16.93 4.88
N ASN A 164 10.14 -16.87 6.11
CA ASN A 164 9.99 -15.58 6.82
C ASN A 164 11.16 -15.22 7.77
N ASN A 165 12.04 -14.34 7.29
CA ASN A 165 13.11 -13.67 8.05
C ASN A 165 12.62 -12.51 8.95
N CYS A 166 11.31 -12.39 9.19
CA CYS A 166 10.76 -11.34 10.05
C CYS A 166 10.86 -11.77 11.52
N LEU A 167 11.67 -11.06 12.32
CA LEU A 167 11.87 -11.35 13.74
C LEU A 167 10.53 -11.37 14.53
N ARG A 168 9.59 -10.47 14.24
CA ARG A 168 8.26 -10.47 14.89
C ARG A 168 7.49 -11.78 14.65
N VAL A 169 7.51 -12.28 13.42
CA VAL A 169 6.87 -13.55 13.04
C VAL A 169 7.57 -14.73 13.72
N GLN A 170 8.90 -14.69 13.85
CA GLN A 170 9.67 -15.70 14.59
C GLN A 170 9.32 -15.69 16.09
N ASN A 171 9.31 -14.52 16.73
CA ASN A 171 8.92 -14.36 18.13
C ASN A 171 7.48 -14.84 18.40
N CYS A 172 6.55 -14.65 17.46
CA CYS A 172 5.20 -15.21 17.56
C CYS A 172 5.21 -16.75 17.53
N ARG A 173 6.01 -17.37 16.66
CA ARG A 173 6.16 -18.84 16.59
C ARG A 173 6.80 -19.42 17.85
N GLU A 174 7.77 -18.73 18.45
CA GLU A 174 8.34 -19.12 19.73
C GLU A 174 7.34 -19.05 20.89
N LEU A 175 6.45 -18.05 20.90
CA LEU A 175 5.38 -17.96 21.89
C LEU A 175 4.32 -19.04 21.67
N LEU A 176 3.92 -19.32 20.42
CA LEU A 176 3.02 -20.42 20.08
C LEU A 176 3.54 -21.77 20.64
N GLY A 177 4.85 -22.03 20.51
CA GLY A 177 5.48 -23.24 21.06
C GLY A 177 5.51 -23.32 22.60
N LYS A 178 5.22 -22.21 23.31
CA LYS A 178 5.14 -22.16 24.78
C LYS A 178 3.70 -22.27 25.31
N ILE A 179 2.69 -22.08 24.46
CA ILE A 179 1.28 -22.21 24.86
C ILE A 179 0.93 -23.70 24.96
N LYS A 180 0.47 -24.13 26.14
CA LYS A 180 0.10 -25.53 26.41
C LYS A 180 -1.23 -25.96 25.79
N GLY A 181 -2.14 -25.01 25.58
CA GLY A 181 -3.45 -25.26 24.98
C GLY A 181 -3.47 -25.09 23.46
N LYS A 182 -4.61 -25.42 22.86
CA LYS A 182 -4.86 -25.28 21.43
C LYS A 182 -5.09 -23.80 21.07
N SER A 183 -4.14 -23.19 20.37
CA SER A 183 -4.30 -21.87 19.76
C SER A 183 -4.65 -22.02 18.27
N VAL A 184 -5.65 -21.27 17.79
CA VAL A 184 -6.05 -21.22 16.38
C VAL A 184 -6.08 -19.77 15.90
N PHE A 185 -5.59 -19.54 14.68
CA PHE A 185 -5.77 -18.27 13.98
C PHE A 185 -6.97 -18.36 13.05
N GLN A 186 -7.86 -17.36 13.10
CA GLN A 186 -9.02 -17.27 12.24
C GLN A 186 -9.11 -15.85 11.65
N TRP A 187 -9.19 -15.77 10.32
CA TRP A 187 -9.44 -14.50 9.64
C TRP A 187 -10.89 -14.04 9.85
N VAL A 188 -11.10 -12.75 10.05
CA VAL A 188 -12.43 -12.11 10.10
C VAL A 188 -12.49 -10.90 9.16
N PRO A 189 -13.64 -10.54 8.57
CA PRO A 189 -13.71 -9.32 7.75
C PRO A 189 -13.63 -8.05 8.60
N SER A 190 -12.90 -7.05 8.10
CA SER A 190 -12.80 -5.73 8.74
C SER A 190 -14.07 -4.89 8.60
N HIS A 191 -14.22 -3.89 9.47
CA HIS A 191 -15.25 -2.83 9.45
C HIS A 191 -16.69 -3.33 9.16
N CYS A 192 -17.04 -4.46 9.76
CA CYS A 192 -18.29 -5.16 9.52
C CYS A 192 -19.08 -5.46 10.81
N GLY A 193 -19.17 -4.56 11.80
CA GLY A 193 -20.09 -4.73 12.95
C GLY A 193 -19.92 -6.00 13.79
N LEU A 194 -18.82 -6.73 13.56
CA LEU A 194 -18.34 -7.82 14.39
C LEU A 194 -17.78 -7.17 15.65
N TRP A 195 -18.60 -7.15 16.70
CA TRP A 195 -18.41 -6.30 17.87
C TRP A 195 -17.02 -6.43 18.51
N GLY A 196 -16.45 -7.64 18.55
CA GLY A 196 -15.09 -7.85 19.04
C GLY A 196 -14.01 -7.20 18.16
N ASN A 197 -14.15 -7.26 16.84
CA ASN A 197 -13.22 -6.62 15.89
C ASN A 197 -13.37 -5.10 15.91
N GLU A 198 -14.59 -4.57 15.95
CA GLU A 198 -14.82 -3.13 16.11
C GLU A 198 -14.30 -2.61 17.46
N ARG A 199 -14.30 -3.47 18.49
CA ARG A 199 -13.69 -3.12 19.77
C ARG A 199 -12.17 -3.13 19.71
N ALA A 200 -11.55 -4.05 18.98
CA ALA A 200 -10.11 -4.04 18.70
C ALA A 200 -9.71 -2.79 17.87
N ASP A 201 -10.42 -2.49 16.77
CA ASP A 201 -10.26 -1.27 15.94
C ASP A 201 -10.33 0.02 16.78
N PHE A 202 -11.36 0.13 17.62
CA PHE A 202 -11.52 1.27 18.54
C PHE A 202 -10.36 1.38 19.54
N LEU A 203 -9.83 0.26 20.04
CA LEU A 203 -8.69 0.23 20.93
C LEU A 203 -7.39 0.58 20.18
N ALA A 204 -7.20 0.10 18.96
CA ALA A 204 -6.06 0.44 18.11
C ALA A 204 -6.03 1.94 17.79
N LYS A 205 -7.18 2.54 17.48
CA LYS A 205 -7.37 4.00 17.31
C LYS A 205 -7.15 4.80 18.60
N LYS A 206 -7.26 4.19 19.78
CA LYS A 206 -6.81 4.80 21.05
C LYS A 206 -5.31 4.64 21.26
N GLY A 207 -4.73 3.53 20.79
CA GLY A 207 -3.29 3.26 20.77
C GLY A 207 -2.48 4.36 20.10
N THR A 208 -2.96 4.91 18.98
CA THR A 208 -2.30 6.02 18.27
C THR A 208 -2.25 7.32 19.08
N GLY A 209 -3.12 7.49 20.09
CA GLY A 209 -3.15 8.65 20.98
C GLY A 209 -2.18 8.57 22.16
N ILE A 210 -1.48 7.43 22.36
CA ILE A 210 -0.48 7.30 23.43
C ILE A 210 0.81 8.00 22.99
N LEU A 211 1.07 9.18 23.57
CA LEU A 211 2.33 9.91 23.41
C LEU A 211 3.54 8.99 23.61
N GLN A 212 4.32 8.82 22.55
CA GLN A 212 5.59 8.10 22.62
C GLN A 212 6.74 9.06 22.92
N ASN A 213 7.67 8.59 23.75
CA ASN A 213 9.04 9.06 23.61
C ASN A 213 9.53 8.60 22.23
N PHE A 214 9.84 9.55 21.34
CA PHE A 214 10.26 9.36 19.94
C PHE A 214 11.60 8.61 19.75
N ARG A 215 12.05 7.85 20.75
CA ARG A 215 13.27 7.02 20.76
C ARG A 215 12.91 5.53 20.65
N ARG A 216 12.27 5.12 19.55
CA ARG A 216 12.25 3.71 19.12
C ARG A 216 12.91 3.60 17.74
N ASP A 217 13.57 2.47 17.51
CA ASP A 217 14.38 2.27 16.31
C ASP A 217 13.55 2.02 15.04
N LEU A 218 14.01 2.66 13.96
CA LEU A 218 13.40 2.68 12.64
C LEU A 218 13.68 1.36 11.90
N THR A 219 12.67 0.53 11.61
CA THR A 219 12.93 -0.69 10.83
C THR A 219 13.28 -0.37 9.37
N LEU A 220 14.17 -1.15 8.77
CA LEU A 220 14.60 -0.92 7.39
C LEU A 220 13.50 -1.17 6.35
N HIS A 221 12.49 -2.00 6.66
CA HIS A 221 11.36 -2.24 5.76
C HIS A 221 10.43 -1.04 5.76
N SER A 222 10.05 -0.65 6.97
CA SER A 222 9.38 0.58 7.36
C SER A 222 9.94 1.79 6.57
N ALA A 223 11.22 2.14 6.73
CA ALA A 223 11.86 3.28 6.04
C ALA A 223 11.60 3.34 4.53
N LYS A 224 11.63 2.17 3.88
CA LYS A 224 11.55 2.05 2.43
C LYS A 224 10.14 2.30 1.88
N LEU A 225 9.10 2.14 2.69
CA LEU A 225 7.73 2.44 2.26
C LEU A 225 7.47 3.93 2.25
N GLU A 226 7.99 4.66 3.24
CA GLU A 226 7.73 6.10 3.38
C GLU A 226 8.52 6.93 2.38
N ILE A 227 9.82 6.64 2.20
CA ILE A 227 10.63 7.24 1.13
C ILE A 227 9.95 7.03 -0.24
N LYS A 228 9.34 5.86 -0.49
CA LYS A 228 8.55 5.61 -1.72
C LYS A 228 7.27 6.44 -1.79
N ARG A 229 6.59 6.70 -0.67
CA ARG A 229 5.37 7.53 -0.62
C ARG A 229 5.71 8.99 -0.92
N ILE A 230 6.66 9.56 -0.19
CA ILE A 230 7.15 10.94 -0.35
C ILE A 230 7.62 11.16 -1.80
N PHE A 231 8.40 10.23 -2.36
CA PHE A 231 8.89 10.35 -3.73
C PHE A 231 7.77 10.32 -4.76
N ARG A 232 6.77 9.43 -4.60
CA ARG A 232 5.58 9.39 -5.47
C ARG A 232 4.77 10.69 -5.40
N GLU A 233 4.64 11.27 -4.22
CA GLU A 233 3.91 12.51 -4.00
C GLU A 233 4.62 13.72 -4.63
N SER A 234 5.92 13.88 -4.35
CA SER A 234 6.78 14.89 -4.97
C SER A 234 6.84 14.77 -6.50
N PHE A 235 6.94 13.55 -7.03
CA PHE A 235 6.91 13.29 -8.48
C PHE A 235 5.57 13.73 -9.10
N ARG A 236 4.44 13.44 -8.44
CA ARG A 236 3.11 13.86 -8.92
C ARG A 236 2.93 15.37 -8.91
N LEU A 237 3.40 16.06 -7.87
CA LEU A 237 3.37 17.52 -7.79
C LEU A 237 4.22 18.15 -8.91
N THR A 238 5.42 17.61 -9.14
CA THR A 238 6.33 18.06 -10.20
C THR A 238 5.76 17.82 -11.59
N ALA A 239 5.25 16.62 -11.87
CA ALA A 239 4.60 16.29 -13.13
C ALA A 239 3.38 17.20 -13.40
N SER A 240 2.55 17.44 -12.39
CA SER A 240 1.39 18.35 -12.50
C SER A 240 1.80 19.82 -12.73
N ARG A 241 2.96 20.24 -12.23
CA ARG A 241 3.52 21.58 -12.49
C ARG A 241 4.07 21.72 -13.91
N VAL A 242 4.78 20.70 -14.41
CA VAL A 242 5.39 20.70 -15.76
C VAL A 242 4.36 20.51 -16.86
N ALA A 243 3.32 19.70 -16.62
CA ALA A 243 2.24 19.47 -17.59
C ALA A 243 1.16 20.57 -17.58
N ARG A 244 1.30 21.61 -16.73
CA ARG A 244 0.36 22.74 -16.68
C ARG A 244 0.25 23.40 -18.06
N ASP A 245 -0.98 23.68 -18.47
CA ASP A 245 -1.33 24.29 -19.77
C ASP A 245 -0.84 23.49 -21.00
N LYS A 246 -0.56 22.20 -20.83
CA LYS A 246 -0.24 21.26 -21.92
C LYS A 246 -1.41 20.31 -22.17
N PRO A 247 -1.63 19.85 -23.42
CA PRO A 247 -2.73 18.93 -23.74
C PRO A 247 -2.65 17.62 -22.92
N TRP A 248 -1.43 17.12 -22.65
CA TRP A 248 -1.20 15.93 -21.83
C TRP A 248 -1.34 16.14 -20.31
N SER A 249 -1.75 17.31 -19.83
CA SER A 249 -2.04 17.57 -18.40
C SER A 249 -3.01 16.55 -17.78
N THR A 250 -3.95 16.04 -18.60
CA THR A 250 -4.91 15.01 -18.20
C THR A 250 -4.26 13.68 -17.81
N LEU A 251 -3.04 13.37 -18.29
CA LEU A 251 -2.30 12.18 -17.86
C LEU A 251 -1.84 12.24 -16.39
N CYS A 252 -1.74 13.42 -15.79
CA CYS A 252 -1.38 13.57 -14.37
C CYS A 252 -2.56 13.30 -13.41
N LYS A 253 -3.79 13.21 -13.93
CA LYS A 253 -5.00 12.93 -13.15
C LYS A 253 -5.10 11.42 -12.85
N LYS A 254 -5.62 11.04 -11.67
CA LYS A 254 -5.86 9.61 -11.33
C LYS A 254 -6.79 8.90 -12.33
N SER A 255 -7.64 9.66 -13.02
CA SER A 255 -8.67 9.20 -13.95
C SER A 255 -8.40 9.64 -15.39
N HIS A 256 -7.16 9.51 -15.88
CA HIS A 256 -6.82 9.76 -17.30
C HIS A 256 -7.56 8.84 -18.30
N GLY A 257 -8.20 7.77 -17.82
CA GLY A 257 -9.16 6.97 -18.58
C GLY A 257 -8.57 6.14 -19.73
N ILE A 258 -7.24 5.97 -19.77
CA ILE A 258 -6.59 5.05 -20.73
C ILE A 258 -6.85 3.61 -20.24
N PRO A 259 -7.43 2.74 -21.08
CA PRO A 259 -7.69 1.36 -20.69
C PRO A 259 -6.38 0.56 -20.60
N SER A 260 -6.33 -0.46 -19.73
CA SER A 260 -5.21 -1.40 -19.66
C SER A 260 -5.16 -2.37 -20.85
N SER A 261 -6.32 -2.64 -21.47
CA SER A 261 -6.45 -3.50 -22.65
C SER A 261 -7.71 -3.14 -23.46
N PRO A 262 -7.79 -3.48 -24.76
CA PRO A 262 -6.70 -3.99 -25.60
C PRO A 262 -5.65 -2.91 -25.89
N ARG A 263 -4.42 -3.35 -26.21
CA ARG A 263 -3.28 -2.44 -26.45
C ARG A 263 -3.56 -1.37 -27.51
N ALA A 264 -4.33 -1.70 -28.55
CA ALA A 264 -4.73 -0.74 -29.58
C ALA A 264 -5.51 0.44 -28.99
N ALA A 265 -6.53 0.19 -28.16
CA ALA A 265 -7.31 1.24 -27.50
C ALA A 265 -6.46 2.08 -26.53
N ALA A 266 -5.54 1.44 -25.80
CA ALA A 266 -4.60 2.14 -24.90
C ALA A 266 -3.68 3.11 -25.67
N VAL A 267 -3.08 2.65 -26.77
CA VAL A 267 -2.18 3.45 -27.62
C VAL A 267 -2.94 4.59 -28.30
N THR A 268 -4.11 4.32 -28.89
CA THR A 268 -4.92 5.35 -29.56
C THR A 268 -5.33 6.45 -28.58
N LYS A 269 -5.81 6.09 -27.38
CA LYS A 269 -6.22 7.07 -26.38
C LYS A 269 -5.03 7.86 -25.80
N PHE A 270 -3.88 7.23 -25.59
CA PHE A 270 -2.66 7.93 -25.20
C PHE A 270 -2.20 8.95 -26.27
N ARG A 271 -2.25 8.55 -27.55
CA ARG A 271 -1.89 9.40 -28.68
C ARG A 271 -2.80 10.63 -28.79
N LEU A 272 -4.12 10.43 -28.73
CA LEU A 272 -5.09 11.54 -28.68
C LEU A 272 -4.84 12.49 -27.49
N LEU A 273 -4.70 11.94 -26.27
CA LEU A 273 -4.44 12.75 -25.06
C LEU A 273 -3.10 13.49 -25.06
N THR A 274 -2.15 13.12 -25.92
CA THR A 274 -0.84 13.78 -26.04
C THR A 274 -0.69 14.63 -27.30
N GLY A 275 -1.68 14.63 -28.20
CA GLY A 275 -1.59 15.28 -29.52
C GLY A 275 -0.61 14.60 -30.47
N HIS A 276 -0.41 13.28 -30.33
CA HIS A 276 0.37 12.40 -31.23
C HIS A 276 -0.56 11.39 -31.95
N ASP A 277 -1.78 11.81 -32.21
CA ASP A 277 -2.92 11.05 -32.78
C ASP A 277 -2.71 10.50 -34.21
N CYS A 278 -1.75 11.06 -34.96
CA CYS A 278 -1.49 10.72 -36.37
C CYS A 278 -2.67 11.06 -37.32
N LEU A 279 -3.52 12.04 -36.97
CA LEU A 279 -4.55 12.57 -37.87
C LEU A 279 -3.92 13.50 -38.93
N CYS A 280 -4.63 13.81 -40.02
CA CYS A 280 -4.09 14.61 -41.13
C CYS A 280 -3.50 15.95 -40.65
N ALA A 281 -4.16 16.67 -39.72
CA ALA A 281 -3.61 17.92 -39.17
C ALA A 281 -2.30 17.73 -38.39
N HIS A 282 -2.13 16.60 -37.69
CA HIS A 282 -0.86 16.26 -37.04
C HIS A 282 0.22 15.87 -38.06
N LEU A 283 -0.11 15.02 -39.04
CA LEU A 283 0.82 14.53 -40.06
C LEU A 283 1.29 15.63 -41.03
N PHE A 284 0.41 16.58 -41.35
CA PHE A 284 0.70 17.72 -42.23
C PHE A 284 1.81 18.60 -41.67
N ARG A 285 1.83 18.82 -40.35
CA ARG A 285 2.89 19.57 -39.64
C ARG A 285 4.29 18.95 -39.77
N PHE A 286 4.38 17.68 -40.16
CA PHE A 286 5.64 16.97 -40.42
C PHE A 286 5.88 16.73 -41.92
N ASN A 287 5.06 17.31 -42.80
CA ASN A 287 5.08 17.11 -44.26
C ASN A 287 4.92 15.63 -44.69
N LEU A 288 4.18 14.84 -43.89
CA LEU A 288 3.91 13.42 -44.19
C LEU A 288 2.63 13.21 -45.01
N VAL A 289 1.78 14.23 -45.09
CA VAL A 289 0.60 14.31 -45.96
C VAL A 289 0.58 15.69 -46.63
N THR A 290 -0.12 15.82 -47.76
CA THR A 290 -0.18 17.05 -48.56
C THR A 290 -1.25 18.04 -48.09
N SER A 291 -2.16 17.64 -47.20
CA SER A 291 -3.24 18.48 -46.68
C SER A 291 -3.58 18.09 -45.22
N PRO A 292 -3.94 19.05 -44.35
CA PRO A 292 -4.43 18.79 -43.00
C PRO A 292 -5.92 18.39 -42.95
N ILE A 293 -6.65 18.56 -44.06
CA ILE A 293 -8.12 18.45 -44.13
C ILE A 293 -8.60 17.02 -43.79
N CYS A 294 -9.78 16.92 -43.18
CA CYS A 294 -10.47 15.67 -42.89
C CYS A 294 -10.77 14.89 -44.17
N VAL A 295 -10.42 13.60 -44.16
CA VAL A 295 -10.69 12.66 -45.26
C VAL A 295 -11.92 11.78 -44.99
N LEU A 296 -12.64 12.03 -43.89
CA LEU A 296 -13.82 11.27 -43.46
C LEU A 296 -15.14 12.01 -43.70
N CYS A 297 -15.11 13.34 -43.87
CA CYS A 297 -16.28 14.17 -44.14
C CYS A 297 -15.91 15.36 -45.05
N ASP A 298 -16.91 15.89 -45.77
CA ASP A 298 -16.74 16.97 -46.76
C ASP A 298 -16.80 18.38 -46.15
N THR A 299 -16.56 18.52 -44.84
CA THR A 299 -16.64 19.82 -44.13
C THR A 299 -15.52 20.79 -44.48
N GLY A 300 -14.43 20.31 -45.10
CA GLY A 300 -13.23 21.10 -45.38
C GLY A 300 -12.40 21.51 -44.15
N GLN A 301 -12.75 21.00 -42.96
CA GLN A 301 -12.03 21.31 -41.72
C GLN A 301 -10.77 20.45 -41.53
N ASP A 302 -9.82 20.94 -40.74
CA ASP A 302 -8.61 20.21 -40.34
C ASP A 302 -8.96 18.96 -39.51
N MET A 303 -8.37 17.81 -39.86
CA MET A 303 -8.56 16.54 -39.14
C MET A 303 -7.86 16.59 -37.78
N THR A 304 -8.54 17.12 -36.77
CA THR A 304 -8.06 17.21 -35.39
C THR A 304 -8.86 16.29 -34.47
N ALA A 305 -8.32 15.99 -33.29
CA ALA A 305 -9.01 15.15 -32.31
C ALA A 305 -10.38 15.71 -31.88
N ALA A 306 -10.53 17.05 -31.82
CA ALA A 306 -11.81 17.69 -31.51
C ALA A 306 -12.79 17.66 -32.70
N HIS A 307 -12.29 17.83 -33.92
CA HIS A 307 -13.13 17.70 -35.12
C HIS A 307 -13.77 16.30 -35.23
N LEU A 308 -13.06 15.24 -34.83
CA LEU A 308 -13.62 13.87 -34.82
C LEU A 308 -14.82 13.65 -33.89
N ASP A 309 -15.05 14.53 -32.89
CA ASP A 309 -16.23 14.45 -32.02
C ASP A 309 -17.49 15.07 -32.70
N GLU A 310 -17.30 15.83 -33.79
CA GLU A 310 -18.34 16.58 -34.53
C GLU A 310 -18.40 16.21 -36.04
N CYS A 311 -17.63 15.21 -36.47
CA CYS A 311 -17.36 14.80 -37.86
C CYS A 311 -18.47 13.93 -38.48
#